data_AF-A0A1A3FFL5-F1
#
_entry.id   AF-A0A1A3FFL5-F1
#
_cell.length_a   1.000
_cell.length_b   1.000
_cell.length_c   1.000
_cell.angle_alpha   90.00
_cell.angle_beta   90.00
_cell.angle_gamma   90.00
#
_symmetry.space_group_name_H-M   'P 1'
#
loop_
_entity.id
_entity.type
_entity.pdbx_description
1 polymer ?
#
loop_
_entity_poly.entity_id
_entity_poly.type
_entity_poly.pdbx_seq_one_letter_code
_entity_poly.pdbx_strand_id
1 'polypeptide(L)' 'MRLMLVAVATAGLIGLGVGVASLDRPLAGRPCPVPNVTTHDAAGLTWSCDPASLGHHEAVWQYAPAS' A
#
# COMPACT_ATOMS: atom_id res chain seq x y z
N MET A 1 22.52 31.43 5.69
CA MET A 1 21.16 31.31 6.26
C MET A 1 20.13 30.80 5.26
N ARG A 2 19.91 31.48 4.12
CA ARG A 2 18.84 31.14 3.16
C ARG A 2 18.92 29.71 2.61
N LEU A 3 20.11 29.28 2.17
CA LEU A 3 20.34 27.91 1.66
C LEU A 3 20.10 26.82 2.71
N MET A 4 20.36 27.14 3.99
CA MET A 4 20.21 26.19 5.10
C MET A 4 18.74 25.91 5.40
N LEU A 5 17.89 26.94 5.34
CA LEU A 5 16.44 26.80 5.49
C LEU A 5 15.83 25.99 4.34
N VAL A 6 16.27 26.23 3.11
CA VAL A 6 15.81 25.47 1.93
C VAL A 6 16.17 24.00 2.07
N ALA A 7 17.41 23.68 2.48
CA ALA A 7 17.86 22.30 2.66
C ALA A 7 17.09 21.55 3.75
N VAL A 8 16.78 22.21 4.87
CA VAL A 8 15.96 21.61 5.94
C VAL A 8 14.52 21.38 5.47
N ALA A 9 13.94 22.33 4.73
CA ALA A 9 12.60 22.21 4.20
C ALA A 9 12.47 21.06 3.18
N THR A 10 13.43 20.93 2.24
CA THR A 10 13.43 19.82 1.29
C THR A 10 13.67 18.48 1.96
N ALA A 11 14.60 18.39 2.92
CA ALA A 11 14.81 17.16 3.69
C ALA A 11 13.56 16.75 4.48
N GLY A 12 12.84 17.71 5.07
CA GLY A 12 11.57 17.48 5.76
C GLY A 12 10.48 16.96 4.82
N LEU A 13 10.32 17.60 3.65
CA LEU A 13 9.36 17.16 2.61
C LEU A 13 9.65 15.74 2.11
N ILE A 14 10.92 15.42 1.86
CA ILE A 14 11.33 14.08 1.44
C ILE A 14 11.05 13.06 2.54
N GLY A 15 11.42 13.36 3.79
CA GLY A 15 11.18 12.48 4.94
C GLY A 15 9.68 12.24 5.19
N LEU A 16 8.86 13.28 5.09
CA LEU A 16 7.40 13.18 5.16
C LEU A 16 6.85 12.30 4.04
N GLY A 17 7.28 12.52 2.79
CA GLY A 17 6.86 11.76 1.61
C GLY A 17 7.21 10.26 1.69
N VAL A 18 8.44 9.94 2.10
CA VAL A 18 8.89 8.55 2.29
C VAL A 18 8.14 7.89 3.46
N GLY A 19 7.87 8.64 4.53
CA GLY A 19 7.12 8.18 5.69
C GLY A 19 5.68 7.81 5.35
N VAL A 20 4.96 8.66 4.60
CA VAL A 20 3.58 8.36 4.18
C VAL A 20 3.53 7.18 3.19
N ALA A 21 4.46 7.10 2.24
CA ALA A 21 4.54 5.97 1.31
C ALA A 21 4.85 4.63 2.01
N SER A 22 5.58 4.67 3.14
CA SER A 22 5.88 3.47 3.94
C SER A 22 4.71 3.03 4.83
N LEU A 23 3.82 3.97 5.20
CA LEU A 23 2.59 3.71 5.96
C LEU A 23 1.48 3.16 5.08
N ASP A 24 1.50 3.48 3.78
CA ASP A 24 0.77 2.78 2.71
C ASP A 24 1.39 1.39 2.47
N ARG A 25 1.53 0.64 3.56
CA ARG A 25 2.03 -0.72 3.53
C ARG A 25 1.10 -1.50 2.61
N PRO A 26 1.61 -2.06 1.50
CA PRO A 26 0.75 -2.68 0.50
C PRO A 26 -0.05 -3.77 1.20
N LEU A 27 -1.37 -3.77 1.02
CA LEU A 27 -2.22 -4.84 1.54
C LEU A 27 -1.75 -6.21 1.04
N ALA A 28 -0.98 -6.25 -0.06
CA ALA A 28 -0.30 -7.41 -0.63
C ALA A 28 0.19 -8.41 0.42
N GLY A 29 -0.43 -9.60 0.43
CA GLY A 29 -0.04 -10.71 1.28
C GLY A 29 -0.55 -10.65 2.73
N ARG A 30 -1.35 -9.63 3.09
CA ARG A 30 -2.04 -9.62 4.38
C ARG A 30 -3.18 -10.66 4.35
N PRO A 31 -3.33 -11.49 5.40
CA PRO A 31 -4.44 -12.42 5.49
C PRO A 31 -5.74 -11.63 5.65
N CYS A 32 -6.76 -12.11 4.97
CA CYS A 32 -8.06 -11.49 4.87
C CYS A 32 -9.10 -12.47 5.42
N PRO A 33 -9.98 -12.01 6.34
CA PRO A 33 -10.92 -12.90 7.03
C PRO A 33 -12.07 -13.38 6.14
N VAL A 34 -12.35 -12.68 5.03
CA VAL A 34 -13.50 -12.97 4.16
C VAL A 34 -13.04 -13.05 2.70
N PRO A 35 -13.08 -14.24 2.07
CA PRO A 35 -12.71 -14.39 0.67
C PRO A 35 -13.70 -13.67 -0.27
N ASN A 36 -13.23 -13.33 -1.47
CA ASN A 36 -14.00 -12.69 -2.54
C ASN A 36 -14.47 -11.25 -2.22
N VAL A 37 -13.67 -10.53 -1.42
CA VAL A 37 -13.90 -9.11 -1.13
C VAL A 37 -12.95 -8.26 -1.95
N THR A 38 -13.46 -7.15 -2.50
CA THR A 38 -12.64 -6.12 -3.15
C THR A 38 -12.59 -4.86 -2.29
N THR A 39 -11.45 -4.19 -2.28
CA THR A 39 -11.26 -2.88 -1.65
C THR A 39 -10.46 -1.98 -2.59
N HIS A 40 -10.63 -0.67 -2.45
CA HIS A 40 -9.82 0.30 -3.16
C HIS A 40 -8.85 0.97 -2.19
N ASP A 41 -7.59 1.15 -2.60
CA ASP A 41 -6.65 1.95 -1.83
C ASP A 41 -6.79 3.45 -2.14
N ALA A 42 -6.08 4.28 -1.38
CA ALA A 42 -6.08 5.74 -1.58
C ALA A 42 -5.50 6.16 -2.94
N ALA A 43 -4.74 5.27 -3.60
CA ALA A 43 -4.22 5.45 -4.94
C ALA A 43 -5.22 5.02 -6.04
N GLY A 44 -6.42 4.56 -5.67
CA GLY A 44 -7.47 4.11 -6.59
C GLY A 44 -7.23 2.72 -7.16
N LEU A 45 -6.27 1.97 -6.62
CA LEU A 45 -5.97 0.61 -7.03
C LEU A 45 -6.95 -0.35 -6.37
N THR A 46 -7.51 -1.25 -7.17
CA THR A 46 -8.42 -2.28 -6.68
C THR A 46 -7.60 -3.47 -6.18
N TRP A 47 -7.81 -3.82 -4.93
CA TRP A 47 -7.28 -5.02 -4.28
C TRP A 47 -8.41 -6.04 -4.15
N SER A 48 -8.17 -7.30 -4.53
CA SER A 48 -9.06 -8.42 -4.29
C SER A 48 -8.48 -9.32 -3.21
N CYS A 49 -9.36 -9.91 -2.41
CA CYS A 49 -9.02 -10.90 -1.41
C CYS A 49 -9.40 -12.28 -1.96
N ASP A 50 -8.40 -13.02 -2.46
CA ASP A 50 -8.60 -14.33 -3.06
C ASP A 50 -7.74 -15.38 -2.34
N PRO A 51 -8.11 -16.68 -2.41
CA PRO A 51 -7.27 -17.75 -1.91
C PRO A 51 -5.92 -17.73 -2.62
N ALA A 52 -4.83 -17.87 -1.87
CA ALA A 52 -3.51 -17.99 -2.50
C ALA A 52 -3.52 -19.21 -3.43
N SER A 53 -3.06 -19.04 -4.67
CA SER A 53 -3.11 -20.06 -5.73
C SER A 53 -2.45 -21.41 -5.36
N LEU A 54 -1.64 -21.46 -4.30
CA LEU A 54 -0.97 -22.65 -3.79
C LEU A 54 -1.72 -23.37 -2.64
N GLY A 55 -3.06 -23.43 -2.69
CA GLY A 55 -3.81 -24.31 -1.78
C GLY A 55 -3.72 -23.92 -0.30
N HIS A 56 -3.42 -22.66 0.00
CA HIS A 56 -3.58 -22.15 1.36
C HIS A 56 -5.06 -21.85 1.61
N HIS A 57 -5.56 -22.29 2.76
CA HIS A 57 -6.92 -21.97 3.23
C HIS A 57 -7.07 -20.49 3.62
N GLU A 58 -5.99 -19.72 3.55
CA GLU A 58 -5.95 -18.32 3.91
C GLU A 58 -6.08 -17.47 2.65
N ALA A 59 -7.13 -16.65 2.61
CA ALA A 59 -7.29 -15.64 1.58
C ALA A 59 -6.32 -14.50 1.86
N VAL A 60 -5.65 -14.03 0.82
CA VAL A 60 -4.68 -12.92 0.91
C VAL A 60 -5.12 -11.79 0.00
N TRP A 61 -4.82 -10.57 0.41
CA TRP A 61 -4.98 -9.41 -0.45
C TRP A 61 -3.96 -9.48 -1.59
N GLN A 62 -4.48 -9.36 -2.80
CA GLN A 62 -3.72 -9.35 -4.04
C GLN A 62 -4.32 -8.30 -4.99
N TYR A 63 -3.53 -7.91 -5.98
CA TYR A 63 -3.95 -6.88 -6.91
C TYR A 63 -5.02 -7.44 -7.84
N ALA A 64 -6.17 -6.76 -7.94
CA ALA A 64 -7.22 -7.22 -8.84
C ALA A 64 -6.78 -6.97 -10.30
N PRO A 65 -6.90 -7.96 -11.20
CA PRO A 65 -6.64 -7.73 -12.61
C PRO A 65 -7.65 -6.69 -13.14
N ALA A 66 -7.17 -5.68 -13.84
CA ALA A 66 -8.03 -4.75 -14.56
C ALA A 66 -8.83 -5.54 -15.61
N SER A 67 -10.15 -5.60 -15.45
CA SER A 67 -11.09 -6.28 -16.34
C SER A 67 -11.28 -5.54 -17.65
#